data_AF-A0A6J8BRR1-F1
#
_entry.id   AF-A0A6J8BRR1-F1
#
_cell.length_a   1.000
_cell.length_b   1.000
_cell.length_c   1.000
_cell.angle_alpha   90.00
_cell.angle_beta   90.00
_cell.angle_gamma   90.00
#
_symmetry.space_group_name_H-M   'P 1'
#
loop_
_entity.id
_entity.type
_entity.pdbx_description
1 polymer ?
#
loop_
_entity_poly.entity_id
_entity_poly.type
_entity_poly.pdbx_seq_one_letter_code
_entity_poly.pdbx_strand_id
1 'polypeptide(L)'
;MCASRISRKRLLTGSYKLSNNSQGEMDHSQIPPNFSWTVTDFKDMNHLHCKVEEFTPPSLDQIQESINFIDRAYEHGKAVGIHCQHGIGRTGTVVACYFVEKHSMTAVEAISHIRSLRRWSIETTEQEQTDHKQTGAQGSSVENLSGSRRRLARIRCILECIQCLKERKKFPACICFVPSEVEYKCQSKTTLRVYPEPLKNSRKIKDLHCTTESRVVASGEEYCNSQGKWLRIKRFRVTSNDEEKFDNEAWIQQFSSKSSNEEAPVLVPVDKALKRTNPISNWEEVVEQHFAIQLPKKKLDIMAADEEAVDKLRQVPANWSIECEEALVRLMSQHIPPENDHLGSIKNYVEAVDVSSCCDESTGSSPLTDGDPDTYWESDGSAGRHWIELKMKKGAVISELKVTLDGSDDNYLPRKLVVEGGEPNNFTVLNTVNITWEISDVEDIPLLENSTEHYPYIMIRIKECKSGGIDTRIREIKITASEGRYMGFDMDVFKKDNLVRFPKLESYTSEQLYRRSIVIQRFISILDNVLKYLVPSWKYSVGSYSSLEFIRQLLPLSKKRMHLIETFVKESATE
;
A
#
# COMPACT_ATOMS: atom_id res chain seq x y z
N MET A 1 -6.21 22.91 35.66
CA MET A 1 -4.74 23.10 35.63
C MET A 1 -4.10 21.86 35.05
N CYS A 2 -3.28 21.98 33.99
CA CYS A 2 -2.27 20.97 33.72
C CYS A 2 -0.94 21.71 33.54
N ALA A 3 -0.25 21.89 34.65
CA ALA A 3 1.11 22.37 34.70
C ALA A 3 2.03 21.14 34.73
N SER A 4 2.75 20.88 33.64
CA SER A 4 3.98 20.08 33.72
C SER A 4 5.10 20.87 33.06
N ARG A 5 5.99 21.38 33.92
CA ARG A 5 7.18 22.21 33.69
C ARG A 5 6.95 23.71 33.43
N ILE A 6 6.38 24.38 34.43
CA ILE A 6 6.80 25.76 34.74
C ILE A 6 8.23 25.66 35.28
N SER A 7 9.20 26.05 34.45
CA SER A 7 10.55 26.42 34.85
C SER A 7 10.50 27.28 36.12
N ARG A 8 11.32 26.95 37.11
CA ARG A 8 11.50 27.70 38.36
C ARG A 8 11.79 29.18 38.06
N LYS A 9 10.76 30.01 37.99
CA LYS A 9 10.77 31.47 38.27
C LYS A 9 9.32 31.97 38.23
N ARG A 10 8.81 32.34 39.42
CA ARG A 10 7.52 32.99 39.72
C ARG A 10 6.26 32.12 39.65
N LEU A 11 6.00 31.37 40.71
CA LEU A 11 4.63 31.12 41.17
C LEU A 11 4.22 32.29 42.08
N LEU A 12 3.20 33.05 41.68
CA LEU A 12 2.50 33.96 42.57
C LEU A 12 1.51 33.14 43.39
N THR A 13 1.90 32.81 44.62
CA THR A 13 0.99 32.25 45.63
C THR A 13 0.07 33.35 46.16
N GLY A 14 -1.20 33.34 45.75
CA GLY A 14 -2.27 33.98 46.52
C GLY A 14 -2.49 33.20 47.82
N SER A 15 -2.37 33.88 48.95
CA SER A 15 -2.38 33.27 50.28
C SER A 15 -3.80 33.08 50.81
N TYR A 16 -4.23 31.85 51.06
CA TYR A 16 -5.16 31.55 52.16
C TYR A 16 -4.38 30.74 53.20
N LYS A 17 -4.26 31.29 54.42
CA LYS A 17 -3.62 30.62 55.56
C LYS A 17 -4.51 29.43 55.98
N LEU A 18 -4.27 28.27 55.40
CA LEU A 18 -4.67 27.00 56.00
C LEU A 18 -3.45 26.52 56.80
N SER A 19 -3.66 26.18 58.07
CA SER A 19 -2.58 25.75 58.96
C SER A 19 -2.01 24.42 58.48
N ASN A 20 -0.71 24.38 58.21
CA ASN A 20 -0.01 23.13 57.93
C ASN A 20 0.03 22.27 59.20
N ASN A 21 -0.02 20.94 59.02
CA ASN A 21 0.24 20.01 60.13
C ASN A 21 1.71 20.10 60.58
N SER A 22 2.05 19.43 61.67
CA SER A 22 3.42 19.46 62.26
C SER A 22 4.53 18.94 61.35
N GLN A 23 4.20 18.39 60.17
CA GLN A 23 5.13 17.92 59.15
C GLN A 23 5.18 18.83 57.91
N GLY A 24 4.44 19.93 57.86
CA GLY A 24 4.50 20.92 56.78
C GLY A 24 3.66 20.56 55.54
N GLU A 25 2.81 19.53 55.61
CA GLU A 25 1.87 19.17 54.56
C GLU A 25 0.49 19.81 54.80
N MET A 26 -0.26 20.04 53.70
CA MET A 26 -1.61 20.58 53.76
C MET A 26 -2.55 19.58 54.44
N ASP A 27 -3.26 20.04 55.48
CA ASP A 27 -4.23 19.21 56.19
C ASP A 27 -5.53 19.07 55.37
N HIS A 28 -5.64 17.94 54.66
CA HIS A 28 -6.79 17.61 53.81
C HIS A 28 -8.08 17.30 54.60
N SER A 29 -8.02 17.19 55.93
CA SER A 29 -9.19 16.88 56.76
C SER A 29 -10.17 18.05 56.92
N GLN A 30 -9.77 19.27 56.52
CA GLN A 30 -10.60 20.49 56.62
C GLN A 30 -11.38 20.82 55.34
N ILE A 31 -11.29 20.01 54.28
CA ILE A 31 -12.02 20.23 53.03
C ILE A 31 -13.30 19.40 53.05
N PRO A 32 -14.51 20.00 53.07
CA PRO A 32 -15.76 19.23 53.13
C PRO A 32 -15.97 18.40 51.85
N PRO A 33 -16.67 17.25 51.91
CA PRO A 33 -16.63 16.21 50.86
C PRO A 33 -17.24 16.56 49.49
N ASN A 34 -17.70 17.79 49.27
CA ASN A 34 -18.30 18.24 48.00
C ASN A 34 -17.97 19.72 47.69
N PHE A 35 -16.81 20.20 48.12
CA PHE A 35 -16.40 21.58 47.87
C PHE A 35 -15.95 21.75 46.41
N SER A 36 -16.72 22.49 45.62
CA SER A 36 -16.39 22.90 44.25
C SER A 36 -15.97 24.36 44.25
N TRP A 37 -14.72 24.64 43.90
CA TRP A 37 -14.26 26.02 43.67
C TRP A 37 -14.92 26.54 42.38
N THR A 38 -15.66 27.63 42.48
CA THR A 38 -16.17 28.33 41.31
C THR A 38 -15.24 29.49 40.97
N VAL A 39 -15.10 29.83 39.68
CA VAL A 39 -14.24 30.96 39.26
C VAL A 39 -14.67 32.30 39.90
N THR A 40 -15.93 32.40 40.31
CA THR A 40 -16.49 33.54 41.08
C THR A 40 -15.88 33.73 42.47
N ASP A 41 -15.19 32.72 43.02
CA ASP A 41 -14.49 32.81 44.31
C ASP A 41 -13.16 33.58 44.22
N PHE A 42 -12.68 33.86 43.00
CA PHE A 42 -11.45 34.59 42.73
C PHE A 42 -11.74 35.92 42.05
N LYS A 43 -12.02 36.96 42.85
CA LYS A 43 -12.43 38.30 42.38
C LYS A 43 -11.47 38.98 41.40
N ASP A 44 -10.19 38.56 41.37
CA ASP A 44 -9.15 39.15 40.53
C ASP A 44 -8.85 38.34 39.24
N MET A 45 -9.61 37.27 38.95
CA MET A 45 -9.43 36.46 37.74
C MET A 45 -10.45 36.79 36.65
N ASN A 46 -9.94 37.29 35.52
CA ASN A 46 -10.72 37.40 34.29
C ASN A 46 -10.98 35.99 33.72
N HIS A 47 -12.22 35.73 33.31
CA HIS A 47 -12.60 34.42 32.76
C HIS A 47 -13.50 34.55 31.54
N LEU A 48 -13.37 33.57 30.64
CA LEU A 48 -14.25 33.35 29.50
C LEU A 48 -14.82 31.93 29.63
N HIS A 49 -16.14 31.79 29.55
CA HIS A 49 -16.80 30.48 29.59
C HIS A 49 -17.50 30.19 28.27
N CYS A 50 -16.90 29.31 27.47
CA CYS A 50 -17.48 28.80 26.23
C CYS A 50 -18.28 27.53 26.51
N LYS A 51 -19.60 27.56 26.31
CA LYS A 51 -20.46 26.37 26.48
C LYS A 51 -20.26 25.40 25.31
N VAL A 52 -19.60 24.28 25.58
CA VAL A 52 -19.36 23.20 24.60
C VAL A 52 -19.91 21.91 25.17
N GLU A 53 -20.70 21.18 24.38
CA GLU A 53 -21.26 19.87 24.77
C GLU A 53 -20.13 18.85 25.03
N GLU A 54 -20.39 17.78 25.78
CA GLU A 54 -19.38 16.75 26.04
C GLU A 54 -19.05 15.96 24.78
N PHE A 55 -17.76 15.59 24.64
CA PHE A 55 -17.20 14.86 23.49
C PHE A 55 -17.27 15.56 22.12
N THR A 56 -17.90 16.72 22.02
CA THR A 56 -17.94 17.53 20.79
C THR A 56 -16.83 18.60 20.78
N PRO A 57 -16.39 19.06 19.60
CA PRO A 57 -15.52 20.21 19.48
C PRO A 57 -16.27 21.53 19.74
N PRO A 58 -15.58 22.60 20.19
CA PRO A 58 -16.13 23.95 20.15
C PRO A 58 -16.43 24.40 18.71
N SER A 59 -17.37 25.31 18.51
CA SER A 59 -17.63 25.90 17.20
C SER A 59 -16.48 26.83 16.76
N LEU A 60 -16.39 27.14 15.47
CA LEU A 60 -15.36 28.06 14.95
C LEU A 60 -15.43 29.45 15.61
N ASP A 61 -16.64 29.97 15.85
CA ASP A 61 -16.83 31.25 16.54
C ASP A 61 -16.33 31.19 17.99
N GLN A 62 -16.58 30.08 18.69
CA GLN A 62 -16.09 29.86 20.06
C GLN A 62 -14.56 29.71 20.10
N ILE A 63 -13.96 29.09 19.09
CA ILE A 63 -12.51 28.98 18.93
C ILE A 63 -11.92 30.39 18.76
N GLN A 64 -12.47 31.18 17.84
CA GLN A 64 -11.98 32.54 17.59
C GLN A 64 -12.13 33.44 18.83
N GLU A 65 -13.25 33.34 19.54
CA GLU A 65 -13.46 34.07 20.81
C GLU A 65 -12.42 33.67 21.87
N SER A 66 -12.11 32.38 21.96
CA SER A 66 -11.10 31.83 22.87
C SER A 66 -9.69 32.32 22.53
N ILE A 67 -9.30 32.30 21.24
CA ILE A 67 -8.00 32.80 20.77
C ILE A 67 -7.87 34.29 21.05
N ASN A 68 -8.90 35.09 20.75
CA ASN A 68 -8.90 36.52 21.05
C ASN A 68 -8.77 36.81 22.56
N PHE A 69 -9.35 35.96 23.41
CA PHE A 69 -9.19 36.09 24.86
C PHE A 69 -7.77 35.75 25.32
N ILE A 70 -7.15 34.72 24.75
CA ILE A 70 -5.76 34.34 25.01
C ILE A 70 -4.82 35.48 24.61
N ASP A 71 -5.01 36.06 23.41
CA ASP A 71 -4.20 37.17 22.90
C ASP A 71 -4.27 38.40 23.83
N ARG A 72 -5.48 38.83 24.20
CA ARG A 72 -5.66 39.97 25.13
C ARG A 72 -4.96 39.74 26.46
N ALA A 73 -4.96 38.51 26.97
CA ALA A 73 -4.27 38.19 28.21
C ALA A 73 -2.73 38.27 28.06
N TYR A 74 -2.18 37.77 26.95
CA TYR A 74 -0.75 37.90 26.65
C TYR A 74 -0.31 39.35 26.45
N GLU A 75 -1.11 40.17 25.77
CA GLU A 75 -0.85 41.62 25.59
C GLU A 75 -0.72 42.36 26.93
N HIS A 76 -1.44 41.92 27.96
CA HIS A 76 -1.38 42.48 29.31
C HIS A 76 -0.37 41.77 30.22
N GLY A 77 0.49 40.90 29.68
CA GLY A 77 1.51 40.16 30.42
C GLY A 77 0.94 39.15 31.42
N LYS A 78 -0.28 38.67 31.21
CA LYS A 78 -0.98 37.74 32.10
C LYS A 78 -0.81 36.30 31.61
N ALA A 79 -0.75 35.36 32.55
CA ALA A 79 -0.79 33.93 32.24
C ALA A 79 -2.24 33.49 31.99
N VAL A 80 -2.42 32.53 31.06
CA VAL A 80 -3.74 31.99 30.69
C VAL A 80 -3.82 30.51 31.07
N GLY A 81 -4.91 30.14 31.75
CA GLY A 81 -5.29 28.75 31.99
C GLY A 81 -6.48 28.37 31.12
N ILE A 82 -6.38 27.24 30.41
CA ILE A 82 -7.47 26.68 29.61
C ILE A 82 -7.82 25.31 30.17
N HIS A 83 -9.11 25.03 30.38
CA HIS A 83 -9.57 23.72 30.80
C HIS A 83 -11.01 23.45 30.35
N CYS A 84 -11.32 22.17 30.15
CA CYS A 84 -12.68 21.64 30.13
C CYS A 84 -12.92 20.89 31.45
N GLN A 85 -13.78 19.87 31.47
CA GLN A 85 -14.00 19.03 32.66
C GLN A 85 -12.71 18.31 33.11
N HIS A 86 -12.01 17.64 32.19
CA HIS A 86 -10.76 16.91 32.47
C HIS A 86 -9.51 17.59 31.89
N GLY A 87 -9.71 18.64 31.09
CA GLY A 87 -8.64 19.41 30.45
C GLY A 87 -7.90 18.69 29.33
N ILE A 88 -8.51 17.71 28.64
CA ILE A 88 -7.85 16.84 27.65
C ILE A 88 -8.36 17.10 26.22
N GLY A 89 -9.61 16.75 25.89
CA GLY A 89 -10.15 16.85 24.53
C GLY A 89 -10.34 18.29 24.04
N ARG A 90 -11.44 18.94 24.45
CA ARG A 90 -11.78 20.33 24.06
C ARG A 90 -10.67 21.34 24.36
N THR A 91 -9.95 21.13 25.47
CA THR A 91 -8.78 21.95 25.81
C THR A 91 -7.66 21.79 24.80
N GLY A 92 -7.36 20.56 24.38
CA GLY A 92 -6.41 20.28 23.32
C GLY A 92 -6.83 20.93 22.00
N THR A 93 -8.12 20.87 21.64
CA THR A 93 -8.64 21.46 20.40
C THR A 93 -8.42 22.97 20.34
N VAL A 94 -8.77 23.71 21.40
CA VAL A 94 -8.57 25.17 21.43
C VAL A 94 -7.08 25.53 21.35
N VAL A 95 -6.21 24.75 22.01
CA VAL A 95 -4.76 24.96 21.96
C VAL A 95 -4.20 24.63 20.57
N ALA A 96 -4.73 23.62 19.88
CA ALA A 96 -4.31 23.26 18.52
C ALA A 96 -4.67 24.36 17.54
N CYS A 97 -5.92 24.81 17.57
CA CYS A 97 -6.39 25.97 16.81
C CYS A 97 -5.53 27.23 17.06
N TYR A 98 -5.13 27.48 18.31
CA TYR A 98 -4.24 28.59 18.64
C TYR A 98 -2.84 28.44 17.99
N PHE A 99 -2.25 27.24 18.00
CA PHE A 99 -0.96 26.99 17.35
C PHE A 99 -1.05 27.09 15.83
N VAL A 100 -2.14 26.61 15.24
CA VAL A 100 -2.41 26.75 13.81
C VAL A 100 -2.47 28.23 13.43
N GLU A 101 -3.23 29.03 14.17
CA GLU A 101 -3.45 30.44 13.85
C GLU A 101 -2.22 31.32 14.17
N LYS A 102 -1.58 31.15 15.32
CA LYS A 102 -0.51 32.06 15.79
C LYS A 102 0.90 31.58 15.48
N HIS A 103 1.09 30.29 15.28
CA HIS A 103 2.40 29.69 15.04
C HIS A 103 2.55 29.10 13.63
N SER A 104 1.56 29.32 12.75
CA SER A 104 1.57 28.84 11.36
C SER A 104 1.81 27.33 11.24
N MET A 105 1.44 26.56 12.27
CA MET A 105 1.51 25.11 12.24
C MET A 105 0.35 24.57 11.39
N THR A 106 0.57 23.47 10.69
CA THR A 106 -0.54 22.68 10.15
C THR A 106 -1.33 22.07 11.31
N ALA A 107 -2.60 21.72 11.06
CA ALA A 107 -3.43 21.02 12.03
C ALA A 107 -2.74 19.76 12.59
N VAL A 108 -2.05 19.01 11.72
CA VAL A 108 -1.33 17.79 12.11
C VAL A 108 -0.14 18.11 13.02
N GLU A 109 0.66 19.12 12.69
CA GLU A 109 1.78 19.57 13.51
C GLU A 109 1.30 20.07 14.88
N ALA A 110 0.22 20.85 14.92
CA ALA A 110 -0.34 21.38 16.16
C ALA A 110 -0.85 20.26 17.08
N ILE A 111 -1.59 19.29 16.53
CA ILE A 111 -2.07 18.12 17.28
C ILE A 111 -0.89 17.29 17.81
N SER A 112 0.10 17.01 16.94
CA SER A 112 1.30 16.26 17.31
C SER A 112 2.10 16.97 18.41
N HIS A 113 2.28 18.28 18.27
CA HIS A 113 2.98 19.11 19.25
C HIS A 113 2.30 19.04 20.61
N ILE A 114 0.97 19.21 20.68
CA ILE A 114 0.24 19.14 21.94
C ILE A 114 0.29 17.73 22.53
N ARG A 115 0.18 16.68 21.71
CA ARG A 115 0.28 15.28 22.17
C ARG A 115 1.68 14.93 22.68
N SER A 116 2.72 15.58 22.17
CA SER A 116 4.09 15.45 22.68
C SER A 116 4.24 16.07 24.08
N LEU A 117 3.56 17.20 24.34
CA LEU A 117 3.56 17.88 25.63
C LEU A 117 2.66 17.19 26.65
N ARG A 118 1.51 16.67 26.19
CA ARG A 118 0.55 15.91 27.00
C ARG A 118 -0.12 14.84 26.15
N ARG A 119 0.33 13.61 26.35
CA ARG A 119 -0.25 12.40 25.72
C ARG A 119 -1.77 12.37 25.93
N TRP A 120 -2.50 11.95 24.91
CA TRP A 120 -3.97 11.86 24.84
C TRP A 120 -4.75 13.17 24.64
N SER A 121 -4.08 14.32 24.46
CA SER A 121 -4.78 15.55 24.11
C SER A 121 -5.51 15.41 22.77
N ILE A 122 -6.72 15.99 22.68
CA ILE A 122 -7.67 15.86 21.55
C ILE A 122 -8.16 14.41 21.45
N GLU A 123 -9.36 14.17 21.97
CA GLU A 123 -9.85 12.83 22.33
C GLU A 123 -10.68 12.18 21.22
N THR A 124 -11.34 12.97 20.37
CA THR A 124 -12.25 12.48 19.32
C THR A 124 -11.83 12.91 17.91
N THR A 125 -12.16 12.09 16.90
CA THR A 125 -11.89 12.42 15.49
C THR A 125 -12.58 13.71 15.04
N GLU A 126 -13.75 14.02 15.60
CA GLU A 126 -14.47 15.27 15.33
C GLU A 126 -13.72 16.51 15.82
N GLN A 127 -12.97 16.38 16.93
CA GLN A 127 -12.10 17.41 17.45
C GLN A 127 -10.86 17.63 16.57
N GLU A 128 -10.22 16.55 16.09
CA GLU A 128 -9.09 16.64 15.14
C GLU A 128 -9.50 17.29 13.81
N GLN A 129 -10.71 16.98 13.32
CA GLN A 129 -11.22 17.54 12.07
C GLN A 129 -11.53 19.04 12.15
N THR A 130 -11.68 19.60 13.35
CA THR A 130 -11.99 21.02 13.53
C THR A 130 -10.77 21.90 13.21
N ASP A 131 -9.56 21.44 13.53
CA ASP A 131 -8.30 22.12 13.19
C ASP A 131 -8.10 22.22 11.66
N HIS A 132 -8.52 21.19 10.92
CA HIS A 132 -8.49 21.16 9.45
C HIS A 132 -9.52 22.09 8.80
N LYS A 133 -10.58 22.52 9.51
CA LYS A 133 -11.60 23.45 8.97
C LYS A 133 -11.17 24.91 9.11
N GLN A 134 -10.32 25.26 10.09
CA GLN A 134 -9.76 26.62 10.23
C GLN A 134 -8.72 26.95 9.16
N THR A 135 -7.97 25.96 8.67
CA THR A 135 -6.95 26.15 7.62
C THR A 135 -7.61 26.16 6.22
N GLY A 136 -8.14 27.31 5.82
CA GLY A 136 -8.63 27.51 4.46
C GLY A 136 -7.57 27.21 3.41
N ALA A 137 -7.64 26.01 2.81
CA ALA A 137 -7.11 25.62 1.50
C ALA A 137 -5.92 26.46 0.95
N GLN A 138 -4.71 26.30 1.49
CA GLN A 138 -3.47 26.54 0.75
C GLN A 138 -2.42 25.50 1.13
N GLY A 139 -1.99 24.72 0.16
CA GLY A 139 -1.11 23.55 0.33
C GLY A 139 -1.41 22.49 -0.72
N SER A 140 -1.07 22.79 -1.98
CA SER A 140 -1.21 21.89 -3.12
C SER A 140 -0.08 20.86 -3.14
N SER A 141 -0.31 19.71 -2.50
CA SER A 141 0.37 18.44 -2.79
C SER A 141 -0.68 17.42 -3.26
N VAL A 142 -0.54 16.94 -4.50
CA VAL A 142 -1.32 15.80 -5.00
C VAL A 142 -0.72 14.54 -4.37
N GLU A 143 -1.12 14.26 -3.14
CA GLU A 143 -0.67 13.08 -2.39
C GLU A 143 -1.41 11.82 -2.84
N ASN A 144 -0.63 10.75 -3.02
CA ASN A 144 -1.09 9.37 -3.15
C ASN A 144 -2.06 9.00 -2.01
N LEU A 145 -2.97 8.02 -2.24
CA LEU A 145 -3.84 7.55 -1.16
C LEU A 145 -2.98 7.03 0.01
N SER A 146 -3.29 7.50 1.22
CA SER A 146 -2.66 6.98 2.43
C SER A 146 -2.86 5.46 2.56
N GLY A 147 -1.89 4.76 3.14
CA GLY A 147 -1.89 3.29 3.27
C GLY A 147 -3.18 2.75 3.88
N SER A 148 -3.72 3.40 4.91
CA SER A 148 -5.00 3.04 5.54
C SER A 148 -6.19 3.13 4.58
N ARG A 149 -6.22 4.09 3.66
CA ARG A 149 -7.29 4.22 2.66
C ARG A 149 -7.21 3.13 1.60
N ARG A 150 -6.01 2.81 1.13
CA ARG A 150 -5.77 1.69 0.19
C ARG A 150 -6.20 0.36 0.81
N ARG A 151 -5.85 0.11 2.08
CA ARG A 151 -6.27 -1.08 2.83
C ARG A 151 -7.79 -1.21 2.91
N LEU A 152 -8.47 -0.15 3.34
CA LEU A 152 -9.93 -0.17 3.45
C LEU A 152 -10.59 -0.38 2.09
N ALA A 153 -10.01 0.19 1.03
CA ALA A 153 -10.48 -0.02 -0.34
C ALA A 153 -10.34 -1.48 -0.78
N ARG A 154 -9.18 -2.10 -0.54
CA ARG A 154 -8.92 -3.52 -0.80
C ARG A 154 -9.88 -4.43 0.00
N ILE A 155 -10.11 -4.16 1.28
CA ILE A 155 -11.08 -4.91 2.12
C ILE A 155 -12.49 -4.84 1.55
N ARG A 156 -12.95 -3.63 1.17
CA ARG A 156 -14.28 -3.45 0.55
C ARG A 156 -14.40 -4.20 -0.77
N CYS A 157 -13.35 -4.18 -1.60
CA CYS A 157 -13.29 -4.95 -2.83
C CYS A 157 -13.46 -6.45 -2.57
N ILE A 158 -12.78 -7.00 -1.55
CA ILE A 158 -12.91 -8.42 -1.18
C ILE A 158 -14.34 -8.74 -0.75
N LEU A 159 -14.94 -7.92 0.11
CA LEU A 159 -16.31 -8.13 0.57
C LEU A 159 -17.32 -8.11 -0.59
N GLU A 160 -17.18 -7.18 -1.53
CA GLU A 160 -18.03 -7.14 -2.73
C GLU A 160 -17.79 -8.36 -3.63
N CYS A 161 -16.54 -8.77 -3.82
CA CYS A 161 -16.20 -9.98 -4.58
C CYS A 161 -16.80 -11.24 -3.96
N ILE A 162 -16.77 -11.38 -2.63
CA ILE A 162 -17.42 -12.49 -1.90
C ILE A 162 -18.92 -12.47 -2.15
N GLN A 163 -19.56 -11.30 -2.15
CA GLN A 163 -20.99 -11.18 -2.45
C GLN A 163 -21.29 -11.58 -3.92
N CYS A 164 -20.46 -11.16 -4.86
CA CYS A 164 -20.57 -11.58 -6.27
C CYS A 164 -20.49 -13.11 -6.41
N LEU A 165 -19.59 -13.77 -5.68
CA LEU A 165 -19.49 -15.23 -5.66
C LEU A 165 -20.74 -15.89 -5.07
N LYS A 166 -21.25 -15.38 -3.94
CA LYS A 166 -22.49 -15.89 -3.30
C LYS A 166 -23.71 -15.77 -4.21
N GLU A 167 -23.84 -14.63 -4.89
CA GLU A 167 -24.98 -14.32 -5.75
C GLU A 167 -24.80 -14.76 -7.21
N ARG A 168 -23.65 -15.34 -7.57
CA ARG A 168 -23.27 -15.71 -8.94
C ARG A 168 -23.35 -14.52 -9.92
N LYS A 169 -22.98 -13.32 -9.44
CA LYS A 169 -22.93 -12.09 -10.23
C LYS A 169 -21.54 -11.85 -10.81
N LYS A 170 -21.50 -10.99 -11.83
CA LYS A 170 -20.24 -10.48 -12.40
C LYS A 170 -19.40 -9.81 -11.30
N PHE A 171 -18.09 -10.00 -11.33
CA PHE A 171 -17.18 -9.27 -10.46
C PHE A 171 -17.19 -7.75 -10.77
N PRO A 172 -16.76 -6.92 -9.81
CA PRO A 172 -16.59 -5.48 -10.03
C PRO A 172 -15.73 -5.18 -11.26
N ALA A 173 -16.07 -4.15 -12.03
CA ALA A 173 -15.31 -3.82 -13.24
C ALA A 173 -13.85 -3.43 -12.94
N CYS A 174 -13.58 -2.87 -11.75
CA CYS A 174 -12.25 -2.46 -11.33
C CYS A 174 -11.26 -3.62 -11.15
N ILE A 175 -11.68 -4.77 -10.62
CA ILE A 175 -10.78 -5.94 -10.48
C ILE A 175 -10.53 -6.61 -11.84
N CYS A 176 -11.51 -6.52 -12.74
CA CYS A 176 -11.42 -6.96 -14.13
C CYS A 176 -10.82 -5.89 -15.05
N PHE A 177 -10.28 -4.79 -14.52
CA PHE A 177 -9.79 -3.67 -15.32
C PHE A 177 -8.67 -4.14 -16.28
N VAL A 178 -8.80 -3.74 -17.54
CA VAL A 178 -7.80 -3.94 -18.58
C VAL A 178 -7.56 -2.59 -19.24
N PRO A 179 -6.33 -2.09 -19.26
CA PRO A 179 -6.04 -0.83 -19.91
C PRO A 179 -6.29 -0.91 -21.42
N SER A 180 -6.97 0.08 -21.99
CA SER A 180 -7.28 0.14 -23.43
C SER A 180 -6.03 0.17 -24.30
N GLU A 181 -4.98 0.84 -23.85
CA GLU A 181 -3.75 1.01 -24.60
C GLU A 181 -2.53 0.93 -23.68
N VAL A 182 -1.65 0.00 -24.00
CA VAL A 182 -0.31 -0.14 -23.41
C VAL A 182 0.70 0.06 -24.52
N GLU A 183 1.63 0.98 -24.31
CA GLU A 183 2.68 1.27 -25.28
C GLU A 183 3.91 0.42 -24.98
N TYR A 184 4.54 -0.14 -26.00
CA TYR A 184 5.75 -0.95 -25.94
C TYR A 184 6.82 -0.36 -26.85
N LYS A 185 8.07 -0.40 -26.39
CA LYS A 185 9.27 -0.05 -27.15
C LYS A 185 9.98 -1.32 -27.60
N CYS A 186 10.45 -1.33 -28.85
CA CYS A 186 11.27 -2.41 -29.35
C CYS A 186 12.74 -2.22 -28.93
N GLN A 187 13.36 -3.28 -28.38
CA GLN A 187 14.74 -3.19 -27.88
C GLN A 187 15.80 -3.41 -28.97
N SER A 188 15.46 -4.07 -30.07
CA SER A 188 16.42 -4.44 -31.11
C SER A 188 15.79 -4.41 -32.51
N LYS A 189 16.64 -4.41 -33.55
CA LYS A 189 16.15 -4.54 -34.93
C LYS A 189 15.67 -5.98 -35.15
N THR A 190 14.39 -6.14 -35.46
CA THR A 190 13.78 -7.47 -35.62
C THR A 190 12.49 -7.37 -36.43
N THR A 191 11.94 -8.52 -36.82
CA THR A 191 10.67 -8.60 -37.56
C THR A 191 9.61 -9.24 -36.68
N LEU A 192 8.58 -8.46 -36.31
CA LEU A 192 7.41 -8.97 -35.61
C LEU A 192 6.40 -9.51 -36.61
N ARG A 193 5.91 -10.72 -36.38
CA ARG A 193 4.89 -11.35 -37.22
C ARG A 193 3.52 -11.11 -36.63
N VAL A 194 2.59 -10.64 -37.45
CA VAL A 194 1.20 -10.37 -37.08
C VAL A 194 0.33 -11.54 -37.52
N TYR A 195 -0.53 -12.00 -36.62
CA TYR A 195 -1.42 -13.15 -36.79
C TYR A 195 -2.87 -12.76 -36.47
N PRO A 196 -3.88 -13.41 -37.09
CA PRO A 196 -5.29 -13.20 -36.78
C PRO A 196 -5.68 -13.76 -35.41
N GLU A 197 -4.96 -14.78 -34.97
CA GLU A 197 -5.15 -15.47 -33.71
C GLU A 197 -3.81 -15.64 -33.01
N PRO A 198 -3.77 -15.79 -31.67
CA PRO A 198 -2.55 -15.97 -30.90
C PRO A 198 -1.92 -17.38 -31.06
N LEU A 199 -1.72 -17.80 -32.32
CA LEU A 199 -1.21 -19.10 -32.73
C LEU A 199 -0.23 -18.93 -33.90
N LYS A 200 1.01 -19.41 -33.74
CA LYS A 200 2.07 -19.36 -34.77
C LYS A 200 1.71 -20.09 -36.07
N ASN A 201 0.85 -21.11 -35.97
CA ASN A 201 0.44 -21.93 -37.11
C ASN A 201 -0.72 -21.30 -37.89
N SER A 202 -1.29 -20.20 -37.40
CA SER A 202 -2.33 -19.47 -38.11
C SER A 202 -1.77 -18.75 -39.34
N ARG A 203 -2.65 -18.36 -40.26
CA ARG A 203 -2.27 -17.61 -41.46
C ARG A 203 -1.63 -16.29 -41.04
N LYS A 204 -0.40 -16.04 -41.46
CA LYS A 204 0.29 -14.77 -41.24
C LYS A 204 -0.46 -13.62 -41.95
N ILE A 205 -0.73 -12.53 -41.23
CA ILE A 205 -1.28 -11.29 -41.80
C ILE A 205 -0.17 -10.51 -42.49
N LYS A 206 0.86 -10.12 -41.72
CA LYS A 206 1.95 -9.24 -42.19
C LYS A 206 3.20 -9.36 -41.29
N ASP A 207 4.32 -8.90 -41.81
CA ASP A 207 5.59 -8.71 -41.08
C ASP A 207 5.83 -7.22 -40.80
N LEU A 208 6.11 -6.87 -39.54
CA LEU A 208 6.45 -5.52 -39.10
C LEU A 208 7.95 -5.44 -38.82
N HIS A 209 8.65 -4.62 -39.59
CA HIS A 209 10.08 -4.41 -39.43
C HIS A 209 10.31 -3.36 -38.34
N CYS A 210 10.80 -3.84 -37.20
CA CYS A 210 11.01 -3.03 -36.01
C CYS A 210 12.45 -2.54 -35.93
N THR A 211 12.59 -1.31 -35.45
CA THR A 211 13.86 -0.69 -35.07
C THR A 211 13.78 -0.29 -33.58
N THR A 212 14.89 0.16 -33.00
CA THR A 212 14.91 0.66 -31.60
C THR A 212 13.99 1.86 -31.35
N GLU A 213 13.63 2.59 -32.41
CA GLU A 213 12.67 3.70 -32.37
C GLU A 213 11.22 3.28 -32.58
N SER A 214 11.00 2.04 -33.00
CA SER A 214 9.64 1.53 -33.19
C SER A 214 8.88 1.49 -31.87
N ARG A 215 7.59 1.83 -31.93
CA ARG A 215 6.63 1.70 -30.83
C ARG A 215 5.45 0.88 -31.29
N VAL A 216 4.98 0.03 -30.40
CA VAL A 216 3.78 -0.79 -30.56
C VAL A 216 2.78 -0.35 -29.52
N VAL A 217 1.55 -0.08 -29.90
CA VAL A 217 0.44 0.12 -28.95
C VAL A 217 -0.46 -1.11 -29.04
N ALA A 218 -0.66 -1.77 -27.91
CA ALA A 218 -1.48 -2.96 -27.79
C ALA A 218 -2.56 -2.81 -26.71
N SER A 219 -3.55 -3.68 -26.73
CA SER A 219 -4.45 -3.87 -25.57
C SER A 219 -3.65 -4.30 -24.35
N GLY A 220 -4.08 -3.90 -23.16
CA GLY A 220 -3.57 -4.44 -21.90
C GLY A 220 -4.02 -5.86 -21.59
N GLU A 221 -4.72 -6.54 -22.51
CA GLU A 221 -5.19 -7.90 -22.34
C GLU A 221 -4.01 -8.86 -22.20
N GLU A 222 -3.98 -9.60 -21.09
CA GLU A 222 -3.00 -10.66 -20.84
C GLU A 222 -3.46 -11.94 -21.53
N TYR A 223 -2.66 -12.45 -22.48
CA TYR A 223 -2.94 -13.72 -23.15
C TYR A 223 -1.67 -14.58 -23.29
N CYS A 224 -1.69 -15.75 -22.64
CA CYS A 224 -0.58 -16.70 -22.62
C CYS A 224 -1.02 -18.10 -23.05
N ASN A 225 -0.20 -18.76 -23.85
CA ASN A 225 -0.35 -20.19 -24.18
C ASN A 225 1.02 -20.88 -24.23
N SER A 226 1.06 -22.17 -24.53
CA SER A 226 2.31 -22.96 -24.65
C SER A 226 3.27 -22.46 -25.71
N GLN A 227 2.86 -21.53 -26.59
CA GLN A 227 3.75 -20.93 -27.58
C GLN A 227 4.44 -19.67 -27.05
N GLY A 228 3.86 -19.01 -26.04
CA GLY A 228 4.38 -17.80 -25.40
C GLY A 228 3.30 -16.79 -24.98
N LYS A 229 3.74 -15.55 -24.73
CA LYS A 229 2.87 -14.39 -24.41
C LYS A 229 2.52 -13.63 -25.67
N TRP A 230 1.26 -13.26 -25.80
CA TRP A 230 0.71 -12.61 -26.98
C TRP A 230 0.13 -11.25 -26.62
N LEU A 231 0.32 -10.28 -27.52
CA LEU A 231 -0.23 -8.94 -27.40
C LEU A 231 -1.20 -8.69 -28.55
N ARG A 232 -2.39 -8.17 -28.23
CA ARG A 232 -3.36 -7.73 -29.23
C ARG A 232 -2.97 -6.33 -29.71
N ILE A 233 -2.35 -6.23 -30.88
CA ILE A 233 -1.82 -4.98 -31.42
C ILE A 233 -2.97 -4.10 -31.93
N LYS A 234 -2.92 -2.81 -31.60
CA LYS A 234 -3.86 -1.78 -32.10
C LYS A 234 -3.15 -0.84 -33.08
N ARG A 235 -1.92 -0.44 -32.77
CA ARG A 235 -1.14 0.50 -33.59
C ARG A 235 0.35 0.15 -33.61
N PHE A 236 1.00 0.44 -34.72
CA PHE A 236 2.45 0.31 -34.90
C PHE A 236 3.00 1.58 -35.51
N ARG A 237 4.13 2.07 -35.00
CA ARG A 237 4.85 3.21 -35.58
C ARG A 237 6.35 2.98 -35.59
N VAL A 238 7.01 3.38 -36.67
CA VAL A 238 8.49 3.37 -36.78
C VAL A 238 9.05 4.79 -36.57
N THR A 239 8.42 5.79 -37.17
CA THR A 239 8.70 7.22 -36.96
C THR A 239 7.38 7.97 -36.73
N SER A 240 7.43 9.22 -36.26
CA SER A 240 6.24 10.01 -35.88
C SER A 240 5.18 10.16 -36.99
N ASN A 241 5.55 9.95 -38.25
CA ASN A 241 4.67 10.16 -39.41
C ASN A 241 4.08 8.86 -39.99
N ASP A 242 4.55 7.68 -39.56
CA ASP A 242 4.14 6.38 -40.11
C ASP A 242 3.39 5.54 -39.06
N GLU A 243 2.13 5.88 -38.78
CA GLU A 243 1.26 5.13 -37.86
C GLU A 243 0.35 4.16 -38.64
N GLU A 244 0.62 2.86 -38.51
CA GLU A 244 -0.25 1.79 -39.00
C GLU A 244 -1.26 1.39 -37.91
N LYS A 245 -2.54 1.29 -38.27
CA LYS A 245 -3.62 0.83 -37.38
C LYS A 245 -4.05 -0.58 -37.74
N PHE A 246 -4.41 -1.35 -36.72
CA PHE A 246 -4.86 -2.73 -36.84
C PHE A 246 -6.28 -2.87 -36.31
N ASP A 247 -7.03 -3.80 -36.91
CA ASP A 247 -8.35 -4.20 -36.42
C ASP A 247 -8.23 -5.05 -35.15
N ASN A 248 -9.37 -5.37 -34.52
CA ASN A 248 -9.43 -6.07 -33.22
C ASN A 248 -8.89 -7.52 -33.25
N GLU A 249 -8.55 -8.07 -34.42
CA GLU A 249 -8.05 -9.43 -34.62
C GLU A 249 -6.59 -9.45 -35.08
N ALA A 250 -5.73 -8.67 -34.44
CA ALA A 250 -4.31 -8.65 -34.75
C ALA A 250 -3.48 -8.98 -33.50
N TRP A 251 -2.70 -10.04 -33.58
CA TRP A 251 -1.87 -10.57 -32.50
C TRP A 251 -0.41 -10.63 -32.90
N ILE A 252 0.45 -10.22 -31.98
CA ILE A 252 1.90 -10.39 -32.08
C ILE A 252 2.39 -11.18 -30.89
N GLN A 253 3.43 -11.98 -31.08
CA GLN A 253 4.08 -12.67 -29.98
C GLN A 253 5.09 -11.74 -29.32
N GLN A 254 4.94 -11.53 -28.01
CA GLN A 254 5.90 -10.77 -27.22
C GLN A 254 7.17 -11.61 -27.00
N PHE A 255 7.02 -12.81 -26.41
CA PHE A 255 8.10 -13.79 -26.18
C PHE A 255 7.61 -15.20 -26.48
N SER A 256 8.53 -16.09 -26.86
CA SER A 256 8.21 -17.50 -27.06
C SER A 256 8.43 -18.31 -25.77
N SER A 257 7.70 -19.41 -25.61
CA SER A 257 8.01 -20.41 -24.56
C SER A 257 9.34 -21.15 -24.78
N LYS A 258 9.87 -21.13 -26.02
CA LYS A 258 11.12 -21.81 -26.40
C LYS A 258 12.36 -20.91 -26.33
N SER A 259 12.21 -19.59 -26.17
CA SER A 259 13.36 -18.69 -25.99
C SER A 259 14.01 -18.97 -24.65
N SER A 260 15.33 -19.14 -24.60
CA SER A 260 16.07 -19.44 -23.37
C SER A 260 15.87 -18.32 -22.34
N ASN A 261 15.90 -18.63 -21.02
CA ASN A 261 16.28 -17.79 -19.85
C ASN A 261 17.05 -16.48 -20.12
N GLU A 262 17.79 -16.40 -21.22
CA GLU A 262 18.86 -15.46 -21.47
C GLU A 262 18.54 -14.47 -22.59
N GLU A 263 17.52 -14.72 -23.44
CA GLU A 263 17.10 -13.77 -24.47
C GLU A 263 16.26 -12.62 -23.89
N ALA A 264 16.71 -11.39 -24.11
CA ALA A 264 16.01 -10.18 -23.70
C ALA A 264 14.69 -9.99 -24.46
N PRO A 265 13.68 -9.41 -23.80
CA PRO A 265 12.38 -9.19 -24.41
C PRO A 265 12.42 -8.25 -25.62
N VAL A 266 11.96 -8.72 -26.79
CA VAL A 266 11.85 -7.90 -28.01
C VAL A 266 11.02 -6.63 -27.80
N LEU A 267 9.93 -6.73 -27.05
CA LEU A 267 9.00 -5.64 -26.74
C LEU A 267 8.90 -5.44 -25.23
N VAL A 268 9.24 -4.25 -24.76
CA VAL A 268 9.15 -3.87 -23.35
C VAL A 268 8.13 -2.75 -23.19
N PRO A 269 7.20 -2.83 -22.21
CA PRO A 269 6.29 -1.74 -21.92
C PRO A 269 7.04 -0.42 -21.69
N VAL A 270 6.50 0.67 -22.20
CA VAL A 270 7.00 2.01 -21.91
C VAL A 270 6.43 2.41 -20.55
N ASP A 271 7.27 2.37 -19.51
CA ASP A 271 6.91 2.89 -18.20
C ASP A 271 6.66 4.40 -18.30
N LYS A 272 5.39 4.78 -18.30
CA LYS A 272 4.97 6.18 -18.17
C LYS A 272 5.13 6.68 -16.73
N ALA A 273 5.64 5.90 -15.78
CA ALA A 273 5.72 6.25 -14.36
C ALA A 273 6.52 7.54 -14.03
N LEU A 274 7.32 8.06 -14.97
CA LEU A 274 8.18 9.24 -14.79
C LEU A 274 7.46 10.61 -14.70
N LYS A 275 6.13 10.69 -14.83
CA LYS A 275 5.37 11.95 -14.61
C LYS A 275 4.22 11.74 -13.62
N ARG A 276 4.25 12.47 -12.49
CA ARG A 276 3.25 12.50 -11.40
C ARG A 276 1.80 12.82 -11.84
N THR A 277 1.56 13.10 -13.11
CA THR A 277 0.26 13.47 -13.71
C THR A 277 -0.33 12.38 -14.61
N ASN A 278 0.29 11.20 -14.69
CA ASN A 278 -0.17 10.18 -15.62
C ASN A 278 -1.37 9.40 -15.09
N PRO A 279 -2.30 9.02 -15.97
CA PRO A 279 -3.50 8.29 -15.58
C PRO A 279 -3.14 6.89 -15.07
N ILE A 280 -3.90 6.42 -14.09
CA ILE A 280 -3.74 5.09 -13.51
C ILE A 280 -3.99 4.03 -14.58
N SER A 281 -3.04 3.12 -14.76
CA SER A 281 -3.10 2.02 -15.72
C SER A 281 -3.07 0.63 -15.09
N ASN A 282 -2.76 0.52 -13.79
CA ASN A 282 -2.73 -0.75 -13.05
C ASN A 282 -4.09 -1.06 -12.43
N TRP A 283 -4.56 -2.30 -12.55
CA TRP A 283 -5.87 -2.71 -12.04
C TRP A 283 -5.97 -2.62 -10.50
N GLU A 284 -4.87 -2.84 -9.76
CA GLU A 284 -4.88 -2.74 -8.29
C GLU A 284 -5.13 -1.30 -7.82
N GLU A 285 -4.48 -0.33 -8.46
CA GLU A 285 -4.70 1.08 -8.18
C GLU A 285 -6.12 1.51 -8.58
N VAL A 286 -6.66 0.97 -9.68
CA VAL A 286 -8.07 1.21 -10.06
C VAL A 286 -9.03 0.68 -8.98
N VAL A 287 -8.77 -0.50 -8.42
CA VAL A 287 -9.52 -1.04 -7.26
C VAL A 287 -9.43 -0.10 -6.06
N GLU A 288 -8.21 0.35 -5.73
CA GLU A 288 -7.99 1.25 -4.59
C GLU A 288 -8.74 2.57 -4.76
N GLN A 289 -8.70 3.18 -5.95
CA GLN A 289 -9.46 4.40 -6.24
C GLN A 289 -10.97 4.18 -6.19
N HIS A 290 -11.44 3.04 -6.70
CA HIS A 290 -12.87 2.74 -6.78
C HIS A 290 -13.49 2.63 -5.39
N PHE A 291 -12.82 1.91 -4.48
CA PHE A 291 -13.36 1.60 -3.16
C PHE A 291 -12.93 2.55 -2.04
N ALA A 292 -11.97 3.44 -2.31
CA ALA A 292 -11.58 4.47 -1.36
C ALA A 292 -12.70 5.50 -1.14
N ILE A 293 -12.75 6.05 0.09
CA ILE A 293 -13.66 7.15 0.41
C ILE A 293 -13.22 8.38 -0.39
N GLN A 294 -14.03 8.79 -1.36
CA GLN A 294 -13.72 9.90 -2.25
C GLN A 294 -13.99 11.24 -1.54
N LEU A 295 -12.94 12.05 -1.36
CA LEU A 295 -13.11 13.44 -0.97
C LEU A 295 -13.32 14.29 -2.23
N PRO A 296 -14.24 15.28 -2.24
CA PRO A 296 -14.71 15.97 -3.45
C PRO A 296 -13.66 16.67 -4.34
N LYS A 297 -12.39 16.78 -3.91
CA LYS A 297 -11.34 17.57 -4.59
C LYS A 297 -10.16 16.75 -5.14
N LYS A 298 -10.16 15.41 -5.04
CA LYS A 298 -8.97 14.59 -5.40
C LYS A 298 -9.34 13.27 -6.09
N LYS A 299 -9.78 13.32 -7.35
CA LYS A 299 -9.93 12.12 -8.19
C LYS A 299 -8.72 12.03 -9.12
N LEU A 300 -7.93 10.97 -9.00
CA LEU A 300 -6.87 10.67 -9.97
C LEU A 300 -7.50 10.21 -11.27
N ASP A 301 -6.89 10.59 -12.39
CA ASP A 301 -7.34 10.17 -13.72
C ASP A 301 -7.05 8.68 -13.90
N ILE A 302 -8.00 7.94 -14.48
CA ILE A 302 -7.88 6.50 -14.73
C ILE A 302 -7.89 6.33 -16.24
N MET A 303 -6.93 5.56 -16.75
CA MET A 303 -6.84 5.32 -18.19
C MET A 303 -8.10 4.59 -18.67
N ALA A 304 -8.54 4.90 -19.89
CA ALA A 304 -9.70 4.25 -20.47
C ALA A 304 -9.54 2.72 -20.48
N ALA A 305 -10.60 2.00 -20.13
CA ALA A 305 -10.61 0.55 -20.11
C ALA A 305 -10.85 -0.04 -21.50
N ASP A 306 -10.30 -1.23 -21.77
CA ASP A 306 -10.72 -2.06 -22.88
C ASP A 306 -12.03 -2.77 -22.51
N GLU A 307 -13.17 -2.13 -22.76
CA GLU A 307 -14.49 -2.61 -22.33
C GLU A 307 -14.77 -4.05 -22.78
N GLU A 308 -14.32 -4.44 -23.96
CA GLU A 308 -14.48 -5.80 -24.49
C GLU A 308 -13.68 -6.81 -23.64
N ALA A 309 -12.42 -6.52 -23.34
CA ALA A 309 -11.59 -7.40 -22.51
C ALA A 309 -12.10 -7.46 -21.05
N VAL A 310 -12.54 -6.32 -20.51
CA VAL A 310 -13.17 -6.23 -19.18
C VAL A 310 -14.43 -7.10 -19.14
N ASP A 311 -15.31 -7.00 -20.13
CA ASP A 311 -16.54 -7.79 -20.18
C ASP A 311 -16.27 -9.29 -20.28
N LYS A 312 -15.26 -9.69 -21.07
CA LYS A 312 -14.84 -11.09 -21.15
C LYS A 312 -14.28 -11.62 -19.82
N LEU A 313 -13.54 -10.81 -19.05
CA LEU A 313 -13.09 -11.19 -17.70
C LEU A 313 -14.25 -11.24 -16.68
N ARG A 314 -15.24 -10.36 -16.82
CA ARG A 314 -16.41 -10.31 -15.94
C ARG A 314 -17.44 -11.39 -16.22
N GLN A 315 -17.36 -12.05 -17.37
CA GLN A 315 -18.31 -13.07 -17.78
C GLN A 315 -18.30 -14.25 -16.79
N VAL A 316 -19.48 -14.60 -16.29
CA VAL A 316 -19.69 -15.79 -15.47
C VAL A 316 -20.35 -16.84 -16.35
N PRO A 317 -19.73 -18.02 -16.57
CA PRO A 317 -20.34 -19.07 -17.38
C PRO A 317 -21.71 -19.52 -16.84
N ALA A 318 -22.57 -20.04 -17.72
CA ALA A 318 -23.85 -20.59 -17.30
C ALA A 318 -23.64 -21.80 -16.38
N ASN A 319 -24.44 -21.93 -15.32
CA ASN A 319 -24.31 -22.96 -14.29
C ASN A 319 -22.99 -22.96 -13.50
N TRP A 320 -22.22 -21.87 -13.57
CA TRP A 320 -21.00 -21.72 -12.79
C TRP A 320 -21.31 -21.60 -11.30
N SER A 321 -20.87 -22.58 -10.51
CA SER A 321 -21.11 -22.67 -9.07
C SER A 321 -19.81 -22.51 -8.28
N ILE A 322 -19.94 -22.39 -6.96
CA ILE A 322 -18.78 -22.27 -6.05
C ILE A 322 -17.92 -23.55 -6.12
N GLU A 323 -18.52 -24.71 -6.39
CA GLU A 323 -17.80 -25.96 -6.61
C GLU A 323 -17.03 -25.98 -7.94
N CYS A 324 -17.48 -25.23 -8.96
CA CYS A 324 -16.68 -25.00 -10.17
C CYS A 324 -15.46 -24.13 -9.85
N GLU A 325 -15.61 -23.10 -9.01
CA GLU A 325 -14.46 -22.30 -8.53
C GLU A 325 -13.47 -23.17 -7.76
N GLU A 326 -13.94 -24.01 -6.84
CA GLU A 326 -13.08 -24.94 -6.08
C GLU A 326 -12.31 -25.89 -7.00
N ALA A 327 -12.99 -26.47 -8.00
CA ALA A 327 -12.35 -27.35 -8.97
C ALA A 327 -11.27 -26.60 -9.77
N LEU A 328 -11.55 -25.36 -10.19
CA LEU A 328 -10.61 -24.52 -10.93
C LEU A 328 -9.39 -24.16 -10.07
N VAL A 329 -9.61 -23.74 -8.82
CA VAL A 329 -8.55 -23.44 -7.84
C VAL A 329 -7.69 -24.68 -7.58
N ARG A 330 -8.30 -25.86 -7.42
CA ARG A 330 -7.54 -27.11 -7.24
C ARG A 330 -6.67 -27.44 -8.44
N LEU A 331 -7.22 -27.34 -9.66
CA LEU A 331 -6.46 -27.54 -10.89
C LEU A 331 -5.26 -26.58 -10.95
N MET A 332 -5.50 -25.30 -10.70
CA MET A 332 -4.45 -24.28 -10.65
C MET A 332 -3.39 -24.62 -9.60
N SER A 333 -3.79 -24.96 -8.37
CA SER A 333 -2.85 -25.28 -7.29
C SER A 333 -1.94 -26.47 -7.57
N GLN A 334 -2.39 -27.43 -8.40
CA GLN A 334 -1.57 -28.57 -8.83
C GLN A 334 -0.49 -28.19 -9.87
N HIS A 335 -0.69 -27.07 -10.56
CA HIS A 335 0.19 -26.56 -11.61
C HIS A 335 1.01 -25.34 -11.16
N ILE A 336 0.88 -24.91 -9.89
CA ILE A 336 1.80 -23.93 -9.30
C ILE A 336 3.15 -24.62 -9.13
N PRO A 337 4.23 -24.13 -9.77
CA PRO A 337 5.57 -24.65 -9.51
C PRO A 337 5.89 -24.54 -8.02
N PRO A 338 6.53 -25.53 -7.39
CA PRO A 338 7.04 -25.39 -6.04
C PRO A 338 8.18 -24.35 -6.04
N GLU A 339 7.89 -23.06 -6.03
CA GLU A 339 8.88 -21.98 -6.01
C GLU A 339 8.46 -20.82 -5.09
N ASN A 340 9.33 -20.53 -4.12
CA ASN A 340 9.50 -19.31 -3.32
C ASN A 340 8.26 -18.42 -3.10
N ASP A 341 7.21 -18.99 -2.48
CA ASP A 341 5.99 -18.28 -2.03
C ASP A 341 6.29 -16.99 -1.21
N HIS A 342 7.48 -16.90 -0.62
CA HIS A 342 7.98 -15.77 0.16
C HIS A 342 8.43 -14.53 -0.65
N LEU A 343 8.41 -14.57 -1.99
CA LEU A 343 8.88 -13.45 -2.85
C LEU A 343 7.81 -12.45 -3.26
N GLY A 344 6.55 -12.68 -2.87
CA GLY A 344 5.58 -11.60 -2.87
C GLY A 344 5.32 -10.93 -4.23
N SER A 345 5.34 -9.60 -4.24
CA SER A 345 5.11 -8.73 -5.42
C SER A 345 6.26 -8.73 -6.44
N ILE A 346 7.49 -9.08 -6.00
CA ILE A 346 8.70 -9.02 -6.84
C ILE A 346 9.08 -10.36 -7.48
N LYS A 347 8.26 -11.41 -7.29
CA LYS A 347 8.47 -12.77 -7.83
C LYS A 347 8.70 -12.81 -9.36
N ASN A 348 8.23 -11.82 -10.09
CA ASN A 348 8.39 -11.76 -11.53
C ASN A 348 9.83 -11.42 -11.93
N TYR A 349 10.59 -10.77 -11.05
CA TYR A 349 11.92 -10.22 -11.34
C TYR A 349 13.03 -10.86 -10.51
N VAL A 350 12.69 -11.52 -9.41
CA VAL A 350 13.65 -12.04 -8.42
C VAL A 350 13.43 -13.53 -8.20
N GLU A 351 14.53 -14.29 -8.11
CA GLU A 351 14.57 -15.72 -7.79
C GLU A 351 14.65 -15.96 -6.28
N ALA A 352 15.31 -15.09 -5.51
CA ALA A 352 15.44 -15.20 -4.05
C ALA A 352 15.70 -13.83 -3.40
N VAL A 353 15.24 -13.65 -2.16
CA VAL A 353 15.53 -12.48 -1.32
C VAL A 353 16.12 -12.98 -0.02
N ASP A 354 17.39 -12.65 0.19
CA ASP A 354 18.13 -12.98 1.40
C ASP A 354 18.44 -11.70 2.19
N VAL A 355 18.54 -11.84 3.50
CA VAL A 355 18.83 -10.73 4.42
C VAL A 355 19.98 -11.11 5.33
N SER A 356 20.71 -10.10 5.81
CA SER A 356 21.87 -10.32 6.69
C SER A 356 21.52 -11.00 8.00
N SER A 357 20.39 -10.61 8.58
CA SER A 357 19.87 -11.07 9.86
C SER A 357 18.42 -10.64 10.04
N CYS A 358 17.70 -11.26 10.96
CA CYS A 358 16.32 -10.92 11.30
C CYS A 358 16.05 -11.22 12.77
N CYS A 359 15.28 -10.35 13.44
CA CYS A 359 14.89 -10.56 14.84
C CYS A 359 13.95 -11.77 15.03
N ASP A 360 13.15 -12.12 14.01
CA ASP A 360 12.23 -13.25 14.04
C ASP A 360 12.51 -14.19 12.84
N GLU A 361 13.17 -15.31 13.11
CA GLU A 361 13.51 -16.31 12.09
C GLU A 361 12.27 -16.94 11.43
N SER A 362 11.09 -16.86 12.06
CA SER A 362 9.86 -17.40 11.48
C SER A 362 9.29 -16.52 10.35
N THR A 363 9.58 -15.22 10.37
CA THR A 363 9.15 -14.25 9.34
C THR A 363 10.26 -13.94 8.33
N GLY A 364 11.53 -13.95 8.74
CA GLY A 364 12.68 -13.80 7.83
C GLY A 364 12.61 -12.56 6.93
N SER A 365 12.74 -12.77 5.61
CA SER A 365 12.63 -11.71 4.60
C SER A 365 11.21 -11.47 4.06
N SER A 366 10.22 -12.23 4.53
CA SER A 366 8.85 -12.15 3.98
C SER A 366 8.19 -10.77 4.08
N PRO A 367 8.40 -9.96 5.15
CA PRO A 367 7.83 -8.62 5.22
C PRO A 367 8.24 -7.73 4.05
N LEU A 368 9.47 -7.89 3.54
CA LEU A 368 10.00 -7.09 2.44
C LEU A 368 9.20 -7.24 1.13
N THR A 369 8.38 -8.28 0.99
CA THR A 369 7.67 -8.57 -0.26
C THR A 369 6.17 -8.84 -0.08
N ASP A 370 5.67 -8.86 1.15
CA ASP A 370 4.29 -9.26 1.46
C ASP A 370 3.22 -8.22 1.04
N GLY A 371 3.65 -7.05 0.55
CA GLY A 371 2.79 -5.99 0.03
C GLY A 371 2.03 -5.23 1.11
N ASP A 372 2.46 -5.36 2.36
CA ASP A 372 1.74 -4.86 3.52
C ASP A 372 2.50 -3.76 4.27
N PRO A 373 1.96 -2.52 4.33
CA PRO A 373 2.71 -1.40 4.88
C PRO A 373 2.83 -1.42 6.41
N ASP A 374 2.16 -2.32 7.14
CA ASP A 374 2.33 -2.42 8.60
C ASP A 374 3.34 -3.50 9.04
N THR A 375 3.78 -4.37 8.13
CA THR A 375 4.86 -5.33 8.42
C THR A 375 6.20 -4.70 8.04
N TYR A 376 7.26 -5.14 8.69
CA TYR A 376 8.61 -4.71 8.41
C TYR A 376 9.60 -5.84 8.68
N TRP A 377 10.66 -5.87 7.89
CA TRP A 377 11.87 -6.60 8.25
C TRP A 377 12.67 -5.75 9.23
N GLU A 378 13.05 -6.33 10.35
CA GLU A 378 13.95 -5.74 11.34
C GLU A 378 15.24 -6.56 11.37
N SER A 379 16.37 -5.91 11.11
CA SER A 379 17.68 -6.54 11.25
C SER A 379 17.99 -6.83 12.71
N ASP A 380 18.85 -7.81 12.97
CA ASP A 380 19.44 -8.05 14.29
C ASP A 380 20.94 -8.32 14.11
N GLY A 381 21.78 -7.31 14.31
CA GLY A 381 23.20 -7.47 14.04
C GLY A 381 24.07 -6.26 14.33
N SER A 382 25.31 -6.30 13.85
CA SER A 382 26.25 -5.19 14.05
C SER A 382 25.89 -3.98 13.19
N ALA A 383 25.91 -2.80 13.80
CA ALA A 383 25.65 -1.52 13.12
C ALA A 383 26.45 -1.38 11.81
N GLY A 384 25.75 -0.98 10.74
CA GLY A 384 26.32 -0.75 9.42
C GLY A 384 26.75 -2.01 8.64
N ARG A 385 26.39 -3.21 9.15
CA ARG A 385 26.67 -4.50 8.48
C ARG A 385 25.41 -5.18 7.96
N HIS A 386 24.28 -4.49 7.95
CA HIS A 386 23.02 -5.03 7.44
C HIS A 386 22.96 -4.95 5.93
N TRP A 387 22.38 -5.98 5.31
CA TRP A 387 22.23 -6.04 3.87
C TRP A 387 21.00 -6.84 3.47
N ILE A 388 20.49 -6.53 2.28
CA ILE A 388 19.47 -7.30 1.57
C ILE A 388 20.07 -7.70 0.23
N GLU A 389 20.06 -8.99 -0.07
CA GLU A 389 20.50 -9.54 -1.35
C GLU A 389 19.29 -9.96 -2.18
N LEU A 390 19.25 -9.50 -3.41
CA LEU A 390 18.25 -9.87 -4.40
C LEU A 390 18.95 -10.69 -5.48
N LYS A 391 18.58 -11.96 -5.59
CA LYS A 391 19.01 -12.81 -6.71
C LYS A 391 18.06 -12.56 -7.87
N MET A 392 18.50 -11.82 -8.88
CA MET A 392 17.66 -11.42 -10.00
C MET A 392 17.40 -12.59 -10.95
N LYS A 393 16.19 -12.67 -11.50
CA LYS A 393 15.88 -13.57 -12.61
C LYS A 393 16.71 -13.15 -13.83
N LYS A 394 17.28 -14.15 -14.50
CA LYS A 394 18.12 -13.93 -15.69
C LYS A 394 17.45 -13.01 -16.71
N GLY A 395 18.16 -11.95 -17.10
CA GLY A 395 17.73 -10.99 -18.11
C GLY A 395 16.82 -9.86 -17.59
N ALA A 396 16.53 -9.81 -16.28
CA ALA A 396 15.76 -8.72 -15.68
C ALA A 396 16.61 -7.45 -15.52
N VAL A 397 16.39 -6.46 -16.37
CA VAL A 397 17.04 -5.13 -16.27
C VAL A 397 16.16 -4.20 -15.46
N ILE A 398 16.65 -3.71 -14.32
CA ILE A 398 15.89 -2.87 -13.39
C ILE A 398 15.61 -1.50 -14.01
N SER A 399 14.35 -1.15 -14.20
CA SER A 399 13.93 0.22 -14.52
C SER A 399 13.82 1.06 -13.24
N GLU A 400 13.35 0.46 -12.14
CA GLU A 400 13.20 1.14 -10.86
C GLU A 400 13.29 0.16 -9.68
N LEU A 401 14.08 0.50 -8.66
CA LEU A 401 14.15 -0.20 -7.38
C LEU A 401 13.92 0.82 -6.27
N LYS A 402 12.92 0.55 -5.41
CA LYS A 402 12.58 1.40 -4.26
C LYS A 402 12.45 0.58 -2.98
N VAL A 403 12.61 1.25 -1.85
CA VAL A 403 12.27 0.71 -0.52
C VAL A 403 11.24 1.58 0.17
N THR A 404 10.27 0.96 0.81
CA THR A 404 9.25 1.64 1.61
C THR A 404 9.72 1.75 3.05
N LEU A 405 9.72 2.97 3.60
CA LEU A 405 10.09 3.29 4.98
C LEU A 405 8.92 4.01 5.68
N ASP A 406 8.92 4.07 7.01
CA ASP A 406 7.92 4.81 7.79
C ASP A 406 8.60 5.73 8.80
N GLY A 407 8.29 7.02 8.73
CA GLY A 407 8.83 8.05 9.63
C GLY A 407 8.70 7.72 11.13
N SER A 408 7.74 6.88 11.52
CA SER A 408 7.53 6.44 12.90
C SER A 408 8.59 5.45 13.42
N ASP A 409 9.41 4.86 12.56
CA ASP A 409 10.47 3.90 12.93
C ASP A 409 11.72 4.57 13.55
N ASP A 410 11.77 5.90 13.61
CA ASP A 410 12.80 6.73 14.26
C ASP A 410 14.25 6.24 14.03
N ASN A 411 14.94 5.75 15.06
CA ASN A 411 16.36 5.35 14.95
C ASN A 411 16.59 4.07 14.12
N TYR A 412 15.53 3.31 13.80
CA TYR A 412 15.60 2.16 12.89
C TYR A 412 15.57 2.57 11.41
N LEU A 413 15.47 3.86 11.10
CA LEU A 413 15.45 4.31 9.71
C LEU A 413 16.86 4.34 9.09
N PRO A 414 17.07 3.81 7.86
CA PRO A 414 18.38 3.76 7.22
C PRO A 414 18.82 5.12 6.65
N ARG A 415 19.93 5.69 7.12
CA ARG A 415 20.45 7.00 6.66
C ARG A 415 21.23 6.92 5.37
N LYS A 416 22.02 5.85 5.22
CA LYS A 416 22.92 5.68 4.09
C LYS A 416 22.81 4.27 3.54
N LEU A 417 22.31 4.18 2.31
CA LEU A 417 22.20 2.92 1.58
C LEU A 417 23.18 2.91 0.42
N VAL A 418 23.82 1.78 0.19
CA VAL A 418 24.69 1.56 -0.99
C VAL A 418 24.12 0.39 -1.75
N VAL A 419 23.74 0.64 -3.01
CA VAL A 419 23.27 -0.40 -3.93
C VAL A 419 24.47 -0.86 -4.74
N GLU A 420 24.76 -2.15 -4.67
CA GLU A 420 25.82 -2.80 -5.44
C GLU A 420 25.18 -3.85 -6.36
N GLY A 421 25.78 -4.08 -7.54
CA GLY A 421 25.32 -5.08 -8.49
C GLY A 421 26.48 -5.83 -9.12
N GLY A 422 26.28 -7.11 -9.41
CA GLY A 422 27.30 -7.94 -10.03
C GLY A 422 27.06 -9.44 -9.91
N GLU A 423 28.17 -10.19 -9.99
CA GLU A 423 28.21 -11.63 -9.79
C GLU A 423 28.52 -11.97 -8.32
N PRO A 424 28.25 -13.20 -7.86
CA PRO A 424 28.64 -13.63 -6.52
C PRO A 424 30.13 -13.36 -6.27
N ASN A 425 30.44 -12.56 -5.24
CA ASN A 425 31.77 -12.09 -4.84
C ASN A 425 32.41 -10.98 -5.68
N ASN A 426 31.76 -10.50 -6.75
CA ASN A 426 32.26 -9.38 -7.56
C ASN A 426 31.17 -8.33 -7.76
N PHE A 427 30.95 -7.53 -6.72
CA PHE A 427 29.96 -6.46 -6.70
C PHE A 427 30.60 -5.12 -7.08
N THR A 428 29.89 -4.36 -7.91
CA THR A 428 30.23 -2.97 -8.26
C THR A 428 29.19 -2.03 -7.66
N VAL A 429 29.62 -0.89 -7.13
CA VAL A 429 28.69 0.10 -6.57
C VAL A 429 27.93 0.75 -7.71
N LEU A 430 26.60 0.60 -7.71
CA LEU A 430 25.71 1.17 -8.71
C LEU A 430 25.17 2.53 -8.26
N ASN A 431 24.78 2.65 -7.00
CA ASN A 431 24.28 3.90 -6.44
C ASN A 431 24.56 4.02 -4.93
N THR A 432 24.64 5.24 -4.43
CA THR A 432 24.69 5.54 -2.99
C THR A 432 23.62 6.57 -2.65
N VAL A 433 22.68 6.17 -1.80
CA VAL A 433 21.54 7.00 -1.39
C VAL A 433 21.76 7.48 0.02
N ASN A 434 21.74 8.80 0.21
CA ASN A 434 21.74 9.43 1.53
C ASN A 434 20.35 10.00 1.79
N ILE A 435 19.69 9.55 2.84
CA ILE A 435 18.33 9.97 3.18
C ILE A 435 18.39 11.16 4.15
N THR A 436 17.69 12.23 3.79
CA THR A 436 17.44 13.40 4.64
C THR A 436 16.10 13.25 5.35
N TRP A 437 16.10 13.41 6.67
CA TRP A 437 14.97 13.01 7.51
C TRP A 437 13.91 14.09 7.66
N GLU A 438 13.11 14.25 6.61
CA GLU A 438 11.85 15.03 6.62
C GLU A 438 10.61 14.11 6.43
N ILE A 439 10.81 12.80 6.53
CA ILE A 439 9.77 11.80 6.34
C ILE A 439 8.84 11.79 7.57
N SER A 440 7.59 12.22 7.38
CA SER A 440 6.58 12.27 8.45
C SER A 440 5.65 11.04 8.47
N ASP A 441 5.57 10.30 7.35
CA ASP A 441 4.66 9.18 7.10
C ASP A 441 5.38 8.01 6.37
N VAL A 442 4.62 7.04 5.83
CA VAL A 442 5.14 5.97 4.97
C VAL A 442 5.53 6.51 3.59
N GLU A 443 6.79 6.36 3.20
CA GLU A 443 7.35 6.90 1.95
C GLU A 443 8.20 5.88 1.18
N ASP A 444 8.10 5.92 -0.15
CA ASP A 444 8.88 5.10 -1.07
C ASP A 444 10.16 5.84 -1.48
N ILE A 445 11.32 5.31 -1.08
CA ILE A 445 12.62 5.89 -1.37
C ILE A 445 13.25 5.20 -2.58
N PRO A 446 13.58 5.93 -3.66
CA PRO A 446 14.25 5.36 -4.82
C PRO A 446 15.70 5.01 -4.51
N LEU A 447 16.11 3.80 -4.87
CA LEU A 447 17.44 3.25 -4.67
C LEU A 447 18.24 3.13 -5.97
N LEU A 448 17.61 2.70 -7.05
CA LEU A 448 18.22 2.57 -8.36
C LEU A 448 17.18 2.87 -9.43
N GLU A 449 17.54 3.65 -10.44
CA GLU A 449 16.65 4.02 -11.54
C GLU A 449 17.37 3.86 -12.88
N ASN A 450 16.63 3.41 -13.89
CA ASN A 450 17.06 3.31 -15.29
C ASN A 450 18.38 2.55 -15.48
N SER A 451 18.52 1.36 -14.88
CA SER A 451 19.68 0.50 -15.17
C SER A 451 19.72 0.15 -16.65
N THR A 452 20.91 0.18 -17.23
CA THR A 452 21.14 -0.20 -18.64
C THR A 452 21.56 -1.66 -18.79
N GLU A 453 21.94 -2.31 -17.70
CA GLU A 453 22.53 -3.66 -17.68
C GLU A 453 21.81 -4.57 -16.69
N HIS A 454 21.84 -5.88 -16.97
CA HIS A 454 21.33 -6.91 -16.07
C HIS A 454 22.42 -7.27 -15.05
N TYR A 455 22.07 -7.18 -13.77
CA TYR A 455 22.91 -7.64 -12.66
C TYR A 455 22.29 -8.88 -12.04
N PRO A 456 22.94 -10.06 -12.10
CA PRO A 456 22.40 -11.29 -11.53
C PRO A 456 22.16 -11.20 -10.02
N TYR A 457 22.96 -10.40 -9.32
CA TYR A 457 22.79 -10.11 -7.90
C TYR A 457 22.77 -8.60 -7.68
N ILE A 458 21.80 -8.13 -6.88
CA ILE A 458 21.74 -6.77 -6.35
C ILE A 458 21.84 -6.84 -4.84
N MET A 459 22.77 -6.08 -4.27
CA MET A 459 23.03 -5.99 -2.85
C MET A 459 22.69 -4.58 -2.36
N ILE A 460 21.69 -4.47 -1.48
CA ILE A 460 21.34 -3.22 -0.80
C ILE A 460 22.02 -3.24 0.57
N ARG A 461 23.10 -2.48 0.75
CA ARG A 461 23.82 -2.37 2.01
C ARG A 461 23.34 -1.18 2.82
N ILE A 462 22.94 -1.41 4.06
CA ILE A 462 22.58 -0.36 5.02
C ILE A 462 23.83 -0.02 5.83
N LYS A 463 24.45 1.12 5.52
CA LYS A 463 25.73 1.53 6.11
C LYS A 463 25.58 2.35 7.38
N GLU A 464 24.53 3.15 7.47
CA GLU A 464 24.25 4.03 8.61
C GLU A 464 22.75 4.11 8.85
N CYS A 465 22.31 4.19 10.10
CA CYS A 465 20.92 4.46 10.49
C CYS A 465 20.78 5.85 11.13
N LYS A 466 19.54 6.37 11.20
CA LYS A 466 19.21 7.65 11.81
C LYS A 466 19.64 7.66 13.27
N SER A 467 20.17 8.81 13.73
CA SER A 467 20.60 9.01 15.12
C SER A 467 21.60 7.96 15.65
N GLY A 468 22.33 7.27 14.77
CA GLY A 468 23.27 6.22 15.18
C GLY A 468 22.60 4.91 15.60
N GLY A 469 21.39 4.64 15.10
CA GLY A 469 20.73 3.35 15.29
C GLY A 469 21.60 2.17 14.87
N ILE A 470 21.41 1.04 15.54
CA ILE A 470 22.16 -0.19 15.28
C ILE A 470 21.45 -0.97 14.19
N ASP A 471 20.17 -1.26 14.40
CA ASP A 471 19.32 -2.03 13.49
C ASP A 471 18.52 -1.15 12.55
N THR A 472 17.96 -1.75 11.51
CA THR A 472 17.15 -1.09 10.50
C THR A 472 15.80 -1.76 10.34
N ARG A 473 14.76 -0.97 10.06
CA ARG A 473 13.44 -1.43 9.64
C ARG A 473 13.16 -1.03 8.21
N ILE A 474 12.77 -1.99 7.39
CA ILE A 474 12.34 -1.75 6.00
C ILE A 474 11.03 -2.50 5.78
N ARG A 475 10.04 -1.81 5.24
CA ARG A 475 8.67 -2.34 5.11
C ARG A 475 8.51 -3.16 3.86
N GLU A 476 8.92 -2.62 2.71
CA GLU A 476 8.69 -3.28 1.43
C GLU A 476 9.81 -2.93 0.43
N ILE A 477 10.09 -3.83 -0.50
CA ILE A 477 10.93 -3.62 -1.68
C ILE A 477 10.03 -3.62 -2.90
N LYS A 478 10.12 -2.55 -3.69
CA LYS A 478 9.39 -2.43 -4.96
C LYS A 478 10.38 -2.46 -6.10
N ILE A 479 10.15 -3.37 -7.04
CA ILE A 479 10.99 -3.54 -8.24
C ILE A 479 10.11 -3.41 -9.47
N THR A 480 10.53 -2.54 -10.36
CA THR A 480 10.11 -2.54 -11.77
C THR A 480 11.34 -2.89 -12.59
N ALA A 481 11.23 -3.94 -13.41
CA ALA A 481 12.30 -4.37 -14.29
C ALA A 481 11.70 -4.83 -15.62
N SER A 482 12.53 -4.95 -16.65
CA SER A 482 12.13 -5.60 -17.90
C SER A 482 11.59 -6.99 -17.56
N GLU A 483 10.29 -7.21 -17.82
CA GLU A 483 9.52 -8.38 -17.36
C GLU A 483 10.35 -9.66 -17.34
N GLY A 484 10.63 -10.17 -16.13
CA GLY A 484 11.03 -11.55 -15.98
C GLY A 484 9.83 -12.45 -16.30
N ARG A 485 10.13 -13.60 -16.89
CA ARG A 485 9.16 -14.49 -17.58
C ARG A 485 8.26 -15.25 -16.63
N TYR A 486 7.41 -14.55 -15.89
CA TYR A 486 6.30 -15.18 -15.21
C TYR A 486 5.06 -15.10 -16.10
N MET A 487 4.76 -16.21 -16.79
CA MET A 487 3.67 -16.30 -17.76
C MET A 487 2.28 -16.48 -17.13
N GLY A 488 2.17 -16.44 -15.80
CA GLY A 488 0.98 -16.90 -15.09
C GLY A 488 0.67 -18.37 -15.43
N PHE A 489 -0.60 -18.76 -15.30
CA PHE A 489 -1.07 -19.98 -15.94
C PHE A 489 -1.16 -19.75 -17.45
N ASP A 490 -0.70 -20.72 -18.24
CA ASP A 490 -0.99 -20.70 -19.67
C ASP A 490 -2.41 -21.22 -19.93
N MET A 491 -3.00 -20.81 -21.06
CA MET A 491 -4.34 -21.28 -21.46
C MET A 491 -4.38 -22.80 -21.70
N ASP A 492 -3.24 -23.43 -21.99
CA ASP A 492 -3.16 -24.85 -22.30
C ASP A 492 -3.31 -25.74 -21.07
N VAL A 493 -3.04 -25.23 -19.86
CA VAL A 493 -3.43 -25.85 -18.58
C VAL A 493 -4.92 -26.20 -18.55
N PHE A 494 -5.76 -25.41 -19.23
CA PHE A 494 -7.22 -25.58 -19.25
C PHE A 494 -7.74 -26.39 -20.46
N LYS A 495 -6.86 -27.08 -21.20
CA LYS A 495 -7.27 -28.01 -22.26
C LYS A 495 -7.93 -29.26 -21.68
N LYS A 496 -8.84 -29.85 -22.45
CA LYS A 496 -9.61 -31.05 -22.06
C LYS A 496 -8.74 -32.19 -21.52
N ASP A 497 -7.56 -32.40 -22.09
CA ASP A 497 -6.62 -33.45 -21.66
C ASP A 497 -6.18 -33.29 -20.20
N ASN A 498 -6.14 -32.05 -19.69
CA ASN A 498 -5.77 -31.73 -18.30
C ASN A 498 -6.98 -31.71 -17.35
N LEU A 499 -8.21 -31.76 -17.88
CA LEU A 499 -9.46 -31.67 -17.11
C LEU A 499 -10.03 -33.04 -16.69
N VAL A 500 -9.40 -34.15 -17.06
CA VAL A 500 -9.90 -35.52 -16.80
C VAL A 500 -10.17 -35.78 -15.32
N ARG A 501 -9.44 -35.13 -14.41
CA ARG A 501 -9.63 -35.23 -12.95
C ARG A 501 -10.62 -34.21 -12.39
N PHE A 502 -11.19 -33.36 -13.23
CA PHE A 502 -12.03 -32.22 -12.90
C PHE A 502 -13.29 -32.18 -13.78
N PRO A 503 -14.20 -33.17 -13.68
CA PRO A 503 -15.37 -33.31 -14.55
C PRO A 503 -16.31 -32.09 -14.49
N LYS A 504 -16.31 -31.35 -13.38
CA LYS A 504 -17.08 -30.09 -13.24
C LYS A 504 -16.57 -28.96 -14.15
N LEU A 505 -15.38 -29.07 -14.72
CA LEU A 505 -14.79 -28.08 -15.61
C LEU A 505 -14.91 -28.45 -17.09
N GLU A 506 -15.15 -29.73 -17.42
CA GLU A 506 -15.13 -30.25 -18.79
C GLU A 506 -16.19 -29.65 -19.71
N SER A 507 -17.30 -29.15 -19.15
CA SER A 507 -18.36 -28.50 -19.90
C SER A 507 -18.04 -27.07 -20.35
N TYR A 508 -16.91 -26.50 -19.90
CA TYR A 508 -16.51 -25.14 -20.19
C TYR A 508 -15.34 -25.10 -21.19
N THR A 509 -15.28 -24.01 -21.95
CA THR A 509 -14.17 -23.80 -22.89
C THR A 509 -12.89 -23.41 -22.14
N SER A 510 -11.72 -23.75 -22.70
CA SER A 510 -10.42 -23.38 -22.12
C SER A 510 -10.27 -21.87 -21.95
N GLU A 511 -10.86 -21.08 -22.86
CA GLU A 511 -10.86 -19.62 -22.76
C GLU A 511 -11.68 -19.11 -21.57
N GLN A 512 -12.87 -19.67 -21.32
CA GLN A 512 -13.69 -19.31 -20.15
C GLN A 512 -12.94 -19.62 -18.85
N LEU A 513 -12.33 -20.80 -18.75
CA LEU A 513 -11.55 -21.21 -17.58
C LEU A 513 -10.32 -20.32 -17.38
N TYR A 514 -9.60 -20.02 -18.47
CA TYR A 514 -8.43 -19.14 -18.45
C TYR A 514 -8.78 -17.74 -17.95
N ARG A 515 -9.80 -17.11 -18.53
CA ARG A 515 -10.26 -15.76 -18.11
C ARG A 515 -10.70 -15.76 -16.65
N ARG A 516 -11.43 -16.80 -16.21
CA ARG A 516 -11.82 -16.94 -14.80
C ARG A 516 -10.60 -17.08 -13.88
N SER A 517 -9.59 -17.84 -14.31
CA SER A 517 -8.35 -18.02 -13.55
C SER A 517 -7.60 -16.71 -13.31
N ILE A 518 -7.61 -15.76 -14.27
CA ILE A 518 -6.98 -14.44 -14.11
C ILE A 518 -7.67 -13.66 -13.00
N VAL A 519 -9.01 -13.59 -13.02
CA VAL A 519 -9.76 -12.82 -12.02
C VAL A 519 -9.64 -13.43 -10.63
N ILE A 520 -9.62 -14.77 -10.52
CA ILE A 520 -9.37 -15.44 -9.23
C ILE A 520 -7.97 -15.11 -8.71
N GLN A 521 -6.94 -15.13 -9.56
CA GLN A 521 -5.58 -14.75 -9.14
C GLN A 521 -5.54 -13.31 -8.63
N ARG A 522 -6.23 -12.37 -9.30
CA ARG A 522 -6.35 -10.98 -8.85
C ARG A 522 -7.09 -10.88 -7.50
N PHE A 523 -8.18 -11.63 -7.32
CA PHE A 523 -8.90 -11.71 -6.06
C PHE A 523 -8.01 -12.22 -4.92
N ILE A 524 -7.26 -13.31 -5.15
CA ILE A 524 -6.33 -13.87 -4.18
C ILE A 524 -5.18 -12.91 -3.87
N SER A 525 -4.67 -12.19 -4.87
CA SER A 525 -3.65 -11.14 -4.67
C SER A 525 -4.14 -10.06 -3.69
N ILE A 526 -5.36 -9.54 -3.89
CA ILE A 526 -5.94 -8.56 -2.95
C ILE A 526 -6.15 -9.21 -1.57
N LEU A 527 -6.66 -10.45 -1.52
CA LEU A 527 -6.93 -11.15 -0.26
C LEU A 527 -5.66 -11.29 0.56
N ASP A 528 -4.57 -11.76 -0.03
CA ASP A 528 -3.28 -11.95 0.64
C ASP A 528 -2.74 -10.64 1.24
N ASN A 529 -2.97 -9.52 0.54
CA ASN A 529 -2.56 -8.18 0.97
C ASN A 529 -3.35 -7.64 2.19
N VAL A 530 -4.55 -8.17 2.46
CA VAL A 530 -5.40 -7.68 3.57
C VAL A 530 -5.71 -8.75 4.62
N LEU A 531 -5.25 -9.97 4.41
CA LEU A 531 -5.64 -11.14 5.19
C LEU A 531 -5.41 -10.96 6.69
N LYS A 532 -4.28 -10.35 7.08
CA LYS A 532 -3.93 -10.12 8.49
C LYS A 532 -4.86 -9.14 9.22
N TYR A 533 -5.59 -8.31 8.46
CA TYR A 533 -6.59 -7.39 9.00
C TYR A 533 -7.98 -8.02 9.06
N LEU A 534 -8.23 -9.03 8.22
CA LEU A 534 -9.47 -9.81 8.24
C LEU A 534 -9.42 -10.88 9.33
N VAL A 535 -8.24 -11.39 9.66
CA VAL A 535 -8.01 -12.42 10.68
C VAL A 535 -6.94 -11.90 11.66
N PRO A 536 -7.33 -11.26 12.78
CA PRO A 536 -6.38 -10.77 13.78
C PRO A 536 -5.71 -11.95 14.48
N SER A 537 -4.39 -11.99 14.50
CA SER A 537 -3.60 -13.06 15.13
C SER A 537 -3.81 -13.21 16.65
N TRP A 538 -4.52 -12.29 17.31
CA TRP A 538 -4.67 -12.23 18.77
C TRP A 538 -6.13 -12.17 19.30
N LYS A 539 -7.17 -12.30 18.47
CA LYS A 539 -8.57 -12.35 18.94
C LYS A 539 -9.43 -13.37 18.19
N TYR A 540 -9.43 -14.60 18.69
CA TYR A 540 -10.32 -15.69 18.29
C TYR A 540 -11.76 -15.52 18.79
N SER A 541 -12.05 -14.51 19.63
CA SER A 541 -13.33 -14.35 20.33
C SER A 541 -14.30 -13.36 19.67
N VAL A 542 -13.97 -12.78 18.52
CA VAL A 542 -14.81 -11.76 17.85
C VAL A 542 -15.54 -12.36 16.65
N GLY A 543 -16.51 -13.24 16.92
CA GLY A 543 -17.55 -13.67 15.97
C GLY A 543 -17.11 -14.61 14.85
N SER A 544 -18.10 -15.34 14.29
CA SER A 544 -17.93 -16.25 13.16
C SER A 544 -17.46 -15.50 11.91
N TYR A 545 -16.29 -15.88 11.37
CA TYR A 545 -15.77 -15.43 10.07
C TYR A 545 -16.51 -16.06 8.88
N SER A 546 -17.85 -16.15 8.94
CA SER A 546 -18.72 -16.77 7.93
C SER A 546 -18.45 -16.34 6.47
N SER A 547 -17.92 -15.14 6.26
CA SER A 547 -17.56 -14.66 4.92
C SER A 547 -16.25 -15.25 4.39
N LEU A 548 -15.26 -15.50 5.25
CA LEU A 548 -14.03 -16.22 4.87
C LEU A 548 -14.27 -17.73 4.79
N GLU A 549 -15.15 -18.27 5.63
CA GLU A 549 -15.57 -19.66 5.59
C GLU A 549 -16.16 -20.04 4.22
N PHE A 550 -16.99 -19.17 3.65
CA PHE A 550 -17.55 -19.36 2.30
C PHE A 550 -16.48 -19.47 1.21
N ILE A 551 -15.38 -18.72 1.32
CA ILE A 551 -14.29 -18.74 0.33
C ILE A 551 -13.15 -19.68 0.73
N ARG A 552 -13.31 -20.50 1.77
CA ARG A 552 -12.26 -21.43 2.26
C ARG A 552 -11.68 -22.30 1.15
N GLN A 553 -12.53 -22.71 0.21
CA GLN A 553 -12.16 -23.50 -0.96
C GLN A 553 -11.27 -22.77 -1.99
N LEU A 554 -11.16 -21.44 -1.92
CA LEU A 554 -10.29 -20.63 -2.79
C LEU A 554 -8.90 -20.41 -2.18
N LEU A 555 -8.75 -20.64 -0.88
CA LEU A 555 -7.51 -20.44 -0.12
C LEU A 555 -6.32 -21.33 -0.54
N PRO A 556 -6.46 -22.47 -1.24
CA PRO A 556 -5.29 -23.20 -1.75
C PRO A 556 -4.36 -22.39 -2.66
N LEU A 557 -4.86 -21.31 -3.28
CA LEU A 557 -4.06 -20.36 -4.06
C LEU A 557 -3.41 -19.24 -3.22
N SER A 558 -3.85 -19.05 -1.97
CA SER A 558 -3.29 -18.02 -1.09
C SER A 558 -1.86 -18.38 -0.70
N LYS A 559 -0.96 -17.40 -0.77
CA LYS A 559 0.43 -17.56 -0.28
C LYS A 559 0.48 -17.78 1.23
N LYS A 560 -0.55 -17.32 1.95
CA LYS A 560 -0.70 -17.45 3.40
C LYS A 560 -1.49 -18.72 3.79
N ARG A 561 -1.63 -19.70 2.88
CA ARG A 561 -2.40 -20.93 3.11
C ARG A 561 -2.00 -21.68 4.38
N MET A 562 -0.71 -21.77 4.71
CA MET A 562 -0.25 -22.50 5.90
C MET A 562 -0.72 -21.80 7.18
N HIS A 563 -0.57 -20.48 7.24
CA HIS A 563 -1.08 -19.66 8.34
C HIS A 563 -2.60 -19.78 8.49
N LEU A 564 -3.32 -19.84 7.36
CA LEU A 564 -4.77 -20.03 7.35
C LEU A 564 -5.19 -21.43 7.81
N ILE A 565 -4.50 -22.47 7.34
CA ILE A 565 -4.74 -23.87 7.76
C ILE A 565 -4.51 -23.98 9.28
N GLU A 566 -3.41 -23.44 9.80
CA GLU A 566 -3.15 -23.42 11.24
C GLU A 566 -4.25 -22.69 12.02
N THR A 567 -4.77 -21.59 11.47
CA THR A 567 -5.85 -20.81 12.10
C THR A 567 -7.16 -21.60 12.15
N PHE A 568 -7.58 -22.19 11.03
CA PHE A 568 -8.81 -23.00 10.97
C PHE A 568 -8.70 -24.28 11.82
N VAL A 569 -7.53 -24.90 11.88
CA VAL A 569 -7.29 -26.08 12.73
C VAL A 569 -7.36 -25.70 14.21
N LYS A 570 -6.83 -24.53 14.60
CA LYS A 570 -6.95 -24.02 15.97
C LYS A 570 -8.39 -23.72 16.35
N GLU A 571 -9.18 -23.09 15.46
CA GLU A 571 -10.62 -22.86 15.69
C GLU A 571 -11.40 -24.17 15.84
N SER A 572 -11.12 -25.16 14.97
CA SER A 572 -11.77 -26.48 15.01
C SER A 572 -11.43 -27.31 16.27
N ALA A 573 -10.35 -26.95 16.98
CA ALA A 573 -9.93 -27.59 18.23
C ALA A 573 -10.45 -26.87 19.48
N THR A 574 -11.03 -25.67 19.31
CA THR A 574 -11.62 -24.86 20.39
C THR A 574 -13.15 -24.90 20.44
N GLU A 575 -13.80 -25.55 19.47
CA GLU A 575 -15.17 -26.08 19.57
C GLU A 575 -15.15 -27.51 20.14
#